data_AF-A0A846UGA4-F1
#
_entry.id   AF-A0A846UGA4-F1
#
_cell.length_a   1.000
_cell.length_b   1.000
_cell.length_c   1.000
_cell.angle_alpha   90.00
_cell.angle_beta   90.00
_cell.angle_gamma   90.00
#
_symmetry.space_group_name_H-M   'P 1'
#
loop_
_entity.id
_entity.type
_entity.pdbx_description
1 polymer ?
#
loop_
_entity_poly.entity_id
_entity_poly.type
_entity_poly.pdbx_seq_one_letter_code
_entity_poly.pdbx_strand_id
1 'polypeptide(L)'
;MLESLAGTAYRAKDYAKTMQWGQRYFKEGGASGTVRTLLIQSQYLGGDFAGAARELQVEITASEKAGQAPAEDRLKLLANATQRMNDTNAYVWAVEKLVTYYPQKQYWTDLLGRLQRKPNFSDRLALDTYRLSLATGATSAAADYMEMVQLAVQAGSLNEAQQAMDKGFAAGVLGVGPEAERHKRLRDLVAKRLAESKAGQAQALSEAKAAKDGGELLAIGMDQVYGGQAKAGLELMQQGIAKGTKRPDDAKLHLAIAQLVAGDHAKSAATFRTVQGNDGTADLARLWALYARKK
;
A
#
# COMPACT_ATOMS: atom_id res chain seq x y z
N MET A 1 30.12 33.72 -5.71
CA MET A 1 29.67 34.50 -6.88
C MET A 1 28.57 33.79 -7.66
N LEU A 2 28.75 32.53 -8.09
CA LEU A 2 27.74 31.78 -8.87
C LEU A 2 26.38 31.64 -8.18
N GLU A 3 26.35 31.42 -6.86
CA GLU A 3 25.10 31.37 -6.07
C GLU A 3 24.29 32.68 -6.15
N SER A 4 24.95 33.83 -6.02
CA SER A 4 24.31 35.15 -6.14
C SER A 4 23.79 35.40 -7.56
N LEU A 5 24.51 34.94 -8.60
CA LEU A 5 24.06 35.02 -9.99
C LEU A 5 22.81 34.17 -10.24
N ALA A 6 22.78 32.94 -9.72
CA ALA A 6 21.60 32.08 -9.79
C ALA A 6 20.39 32.72 -9.07
N GLY A 7 20.59 33.22 -7.85
CA GLY A 7 19.51 33.88 -7.09
C GLY A 7 18.99 35.17 -7.72
N THR A 8 19.84 35.91 -8.43
CA THR A 8 19.42 37.13 -9.14
C THR A 8 18.66 36.81 -10.42
N ALA A 9 19.13 35.84 -11.20
CA ALA A 9 18.44 35.34 -12.38
C ALA A 9 17.04 34.80 -12.02
N TYR A 10 16.94 34.06 -10.91
CA TYR A 10 15.67 33.49 -10.47
C TYR A 10 14.63 34.56 -10.11
N ARG A 11 15.06 35.60 -9.35
CA ARG A 11 14.20 36.74 -9.01
C ARG A 11 13.73 37.51 -10.25
N ALA A 12 14.56 37.55 -11.30
CA ALA A 12 14.19 38.11 -12.59
C ALA A 12 13.30 37.18 -13.46
N LYS A 13 12.92 36.00 -12.95
CA LYS A 13 12.22 34.93 -13.67
C LYS A 13 12.96 34.44 -14.93
N ASP A 14 14.27 34.66 -15.00
CA ASP A 14 15.14 34.15 -16.05
C ASP A 14 15.57 32.71 -15.67
N TYR A 15 14.65 31.76 -15.88
CA TYR A 15 14.86 30.37 -15.52
C TYR A 15 16.03 29.75 -16.30
N ALA A 16 16.24 30.15 -17.56
CA ALA A 16 17.36 29.68 -18.38
C ALA A 16 18.71 30.05 -17.76
N LYS A 17 18.91 31.31 -17.36
CA LYS A 17 20.14 31.72 -16.68
C LYS A 17 20.26 31.13 -15.29
N THR A 18 19.14 30.96 -14.57
CA THR A 18 19.17 30.30 -13.26
C THR A 18 19.69 28.87 -13.39
N MET A 19 19.20 28.13 -14.39
CA MET A 19 19.69 26.78 -14.68
C MET A 19 21.17 26.78 -15.06
N GLN A 20 21.60 27.68 -15.94
CA GLN A 20 23.00 27.80 -16.35
C GLN A 20 23.94 28.03 -15.16
N TRP A 21 23.63 29.00 -14.30
CA TRP A 21 24.46 29.33 -13.15
C TRP A 21 24.39 28.26 -12.06
N GLY A 22 23.22 27.68 -11.83
CA GLY A 22 23.03 26.59 -10.88
C GLY A 22 23.81 25.33 -11.26
N GLN A 23 23.72 24.89 -12.52
CA GLN A 23 24.47 23.73 -13.01
C GLN A 23 25.98 23.96 -12.93
N ARG A 24 26.46 25.16 -13.30
CA ARG A 24 27.87 25.51 -13.17
C ARG A 24 28.33 25.49 -11.72
N TYR A 25 27.52 26.02 -10.79
CA TYR A 25 27.82 26.00 -9.36
C TYR A 25 28.07 24.57 -8.83
N PHE A 26 27.21 23.62 -9.20
CA PHE A 26 27.39 22.21 -8.80
C PHE A 26 28.57 21.56 -9.50
N LYS A 27 28.83 21.89 -10.77
CA LYS A 27 30.02 21.39 -11.51
C LYS A 27 31.33 21.86 -10.87
N GLU A 28 31.36 23.05 -10.28
CA GLU A 28 32.51 23.60 -9.57
C GLU A 28 32.62 23.15 -8.10
N GLY A 29 31.83 22.15 -7.68
CA GLY A 29 31.90 21.57 -6.34
C GLY A 29 31.03 22.26 -5.28
N GLY A 30 30.14 23.16 -5.68
CA GLY A 30 29.18 23.78 -4.78
C GLY A 30 28.19 22.76 -4.19
N ALA A 31 27.80 22.93 -2.93
CA ALA A 31 26.93 22.01 -2.21
C ALA A 31 25.68 22.67 -1.58
N SER A 32 25.43 23.96 -1.84
CA SER A 32 24.30 24.68 -1.25
C SER A 32 22.94 24.09 -1.64
N GLY A 33 22.14 23.75 -0.64
CA GLY A 33 20.72 23.39 -0.80
C GLY A 33 19.86 24.51 -1.38
N THR A 34 20.19 25.77 -1.11
CA THR A 34 19.50 26.95 -1.69
C THR A 34 19.65 26.98 -3.22
N VAL A 35 20.88 26.89 -3.74
CA VAL A 35 21.11 26.83 -5.20
C VAL A 35 20.42 25.62 -5.83
N ARG A 36 20.41 24.46 -5.16
CA ARG A 36 19.69 23.26 -5.63
C ARG A 36 18.19 23.52 -5.76
N THR A 37 17.60 24.17 -4.76
CA THR A 37 16.19 24.57 -4.76
C THR A 37 15.86 25.47 -5.95
N LEU A 38 16.67 26.50 -6.18
CA LEU A 38 16.49 27.44 -7.29
C LEU A 38 16.61 26.74 -8.65
N LEU A 39 17.57 25.81 -8.77
CA LEU A 39 17.77 25.01 -9.98
C LEU A 39 16.53 24.14 -10.26
N ILE A 40 16.07 23.36 -9.28
CA ILE A 40 14.87 22.50 -9.40
C ILE A 40 13.64 23.33 -9.80
N GLN A 41 13.40 24.45 -9.12
CA GLN A 41 12.27 25.32 -9.41
C GLN A 41 12.35 25.90 -10.82
N SER A 42 13.53 26.33 -11.26
CA SER A 42 13.74 26.86 -12.60
C SER A 42 13.56 25.80 -13.69
N GLN A 43 14.05 24.59 -13.45
CA GLN A 43 13.85 23.45 -14.34
C GLN A 43 12.36 23.14 -14.48
N TYR A 44 11.66 23.00 -13.35
CA TYR A 44 10.24 22.69 -13.35
C TYR A 44 9.39 23.78 -14.02
N LEU A 45 9.63 25.05 -13.70
CA LEU A 45 8.91 26.18 -14.30
C LEU A 45 9.28 26.41 -15.78
N GLY A 46 10.51 26.05 -16.17
CA GLY A 46 10.99 26.08 -17.54
C GLY A 46 10.56 24.88 -18.39
N GLY A 47 9.84 23.90 -17.81
CA GLY A 47 9.39 22.69 -18.49
C GLY A 47 10.43 21.55 -18.58
N ASP A 48 11.62 21.72 -17.99
CA ASP A 48 12.62 20.67 -17.83
C ASP A 48 12.25 19.75 -16.65
N PHE A 49 11.15 19.02 -16.79
CA PHE A 49 10.67 18.07 -15.77
C PHE A 49 11.68 16.95 -15.52
N ALA A 50 12.41 16.51 -16.54
CA ALA A 50 13.42 15.47 -16.42
C ALA A 50 14.63 15.94 -15.59
N GLY A 51 15.10 17.16 -15.81
CA GLY A 51 16.13 17.78 -14.99
C GLY A 51 15.68 17.97 -13.53
N ALA A 52 14.47 18.50 -13.33
CA ALA A 52 13.91 18.67 -11.99
C ALA A 52 13.80 17.33 -11.23
N ALA A 53 13.29 16.28 -11.90
CA ALA A 53 13.15 14.96 -11.30
C ALA A 53 14.51 14.36 -10.90
N ARG A 54 15.54 14.52 -11.74
CA ARG A 54 16.91 14.06 -11.43
C ARG A 54 17.48 14.73 -10.18
N GLU A 55 17.38 16.05 -10.10
CA GLU A 55 17.91 16.80 -8.95
C GLU A 55 17.13 16.49 -7.66
N LEU A 56 15.81 16.32 -7.75
CA LEU A 56 14.97 15.90 -6.64
C LEU A 56 15.33 14.50 -6.12
N GLN A 57 15.54 13.52 -7.01
CA GLN A 57 15.96 12.17 -6.62
C GLN A 57 17.30 12.18 -5.87
N VAL A 58 18.24 13.03 -6.28
CA VAL A 58 19.52 13.22 -5.59
C VAL A 58 19.30 13.79 -4.18
N GLU A 59 18.50 14.84 -4.04
CA GLU A 59 18.18 15.46 -2.74
C GLU A 59 17.47 14.49 -1.78
N ILE A 60 16.50 13.73 -2.30
CA ILE A 60 15.76 12.73 -1.55
C ILE A 60 16.71 11.62 -1.08
N THR A 61 17.50 11.04 -1.99
CA THR A 61 18.45 9.97 -1.65
C THR A 61 19.51 10.42 -0.65
N ALA A 62 19.98 11.67 -0.75
CA ALA A 62 20.91 12.25 0.21
C ALA A 62 20.27 12.38 1.60
N SER A 63 19.03 12.84 1.66
CA SER A 63 18.27 12.94 2.92
C SER A 63 18.11 11.57 3.59
N GLU A 64 17.74 10.54 2.81
CA GLU A 64 17.60 9.17 3.30
C GLU A 64 18.94 8.61 3.82
N LYS A 65 20.04 8.83 3.10
CA LYS A 65 21.38 8.41 3.53
C LYS A 65 21.83 9.14 4.80
N ALA A 66 21.38 10.37 5.01
CA ALA A 66 21.62 11.13 6.23
C ALA A 66 20.69 10.72 7.39
N GLY A 67 19.82 9.72 7.21
CA GLY A 67 18.83 9.32 8.22
C GLY A 67 17.71 10.34 8.45
N GLN A 68 17.55 11.30 7.53
CA GLN A 68 16.55 12.35 7.58
C GLN A 68 15.35 12.00 6.69
N ALA A 69 14.15 12.37 7.12
CA ALA A 69 12.97 12.29 6.27
C ALA A 69 13.10 13.31 5.13
N PRO A 70 13.03 12.89 3.85
CA PRO A 70 12.98 13.82 2.73
C PRO A 70 11.75 14.73 2.86
N ALA A 71 11.87 16.01 2.54
CA ALA A 71 10.76 16.95 2.70
C ALA A 71 9.55 16.59 1.81
N GLU A 72 8.34 16.71 2.36
CA GLU A 72 7.10 16.27 1.69
C GLU A 72 6.84 17.03 0.38
N ASP A 73 7.15 18.33 0.34
CA ASP A 73 7.02 19.19 -0.83
C ASP A 73 7.94 18.74 -1.98
N ARG A 74 9.16 18.27 -1.67
CA ARG A 74 10.10 17.68 -2.64
C ARG A 74 9.56 16.39 -3.24
N LEU A 75 9.01 15.51 -2.39
CA LEU A 75 8.38 14.27 -2.84
C LEU A 75 7.16 14.53 -3.74
N LYS A 76 6.30 15.49 -3.36
CA LYS A 76 5.16 15.93 -4.17
C LYS A 76 5.59 16.54 -5.51
N LEU A 77 6.64 17.37 -5.49
CA LEU A 77 7.17 17.99 -6.70
C LEU A 77 7.74 16.92 -7.64
N LEU A 78 8.46 15.93 -7.10
CA LEU A 78 8.97 14.81 -7.88
C LEU A 78 7.81 14.03 -8.51
N ALA A 79 6.81 13.65 -7.71
CA ALA A 79 5.64 12.95 -8.21
C ALA A 79 4.95 13.76 -9.33
N ASN A 80 4.83 15.08 -9.20
CA ASN A 80 4.25 15.89 -10.28
C ASN A 80 5.14 15.89 -11.55
N ALA A 81 6.44 16.13 -11.40
CA ALA A 81 7.37 16.16 -12.53
C ALA A 81 7.38 14.82 -13.29
N THR A 82 7.44 13.69 -12.59
CA THR A 82 7.42 12.36 -13.20
C THR A 82 6.07 12.05 -13.83
N GLN A 83 4.96 12.53 -13.25
CA GLN A 83 3.63 12.43 -13.85
C GLN A 83 3.54 13.21 -15.17
N ARG A 84 4.08 14.44 -15.22
CA ARG A 84 4.14 15.25 -16.46
C ARG A 84 4.94 14.58 -17.56
N MET A 85 5.93 13.78 -17.20
CA MET A 85 6.74 12.98 -18.11
C MET A 85 6.11 11.65 -18.52
N ASN A 86 4.94 11.29 -17.94
CA ASN A 86 4.36 9.95 -18.03
C ASN A 86 5.29 8.82 -17.54
N ASP A 87 6.27 9.14 -16.68
CA ASP A 87 7.17 8.16 -16.07
C ASP A 87 6.47 7.50 -14.86
N THR A 88 5.79 6.40 -15.14
CA THR A 88 5.01 5.66 -14.14
C THR A 88 5.90 5.09 -13.04
N ASN A 89 7.11 4.63 -13.37
CA ASN A 89 7.99 3.99 -12.39
C ASN A 89 8.55 5.02 -11.41
N ALA A 90 9.03 6.16 -11.91
CA ALA A 90 9.53 7.23 -11.06
C ALA A 90 8.40 7.89 -10.25
N TYR A 91 7.19 7.97 -10.80
CA TYR A 91 6.01 8.41 -10.07
C TYR A 91 5.70 7.49 -8.88
N VAL A 92 5.57 6.19 -9.14
CA VAL A 92 5.27 5.19 -8.10
C VAL A 92 6.35 5.20 -7.02
N TRP A 93 7.63 5.33 -7.39
CA TRP A 93 8.71 5.51 -6.42
C TRP A 93 8.50 6.74 -5.53
N ALA A 94 8.15 7.90 -6.10
CA ALA A 94 7.91 9.12 -5.32
C ALA A 94 6.72 8.97 -4.35
N VAL A 95 5.62 8.37 -4.80
CA VAL A 95 4.44 8.15 -3.95
C VAL A 95 4.69 7.09 -2.87
N GLU A 96 5.53 6.10 -3.13
CA GLU A 96 5.97 5.15 -2.10
C GLU A 96 6.77 5.81 -0.98
N LYS A 97 7.65 6.75 -1.33
CA LYS A 97 8.33 7.59 -0.34
C LYS A 97 7.33 8.45 0.41
N LEU A 98 6.32 9.02 -0.26
CA LEU A 98 5.24 9.75 0.40
C LEU A 98 4.52 8.88 1.44
N VAL A 99 4.07 7.67 1.11
CA VAL A 99 3.43 6.81 2.14
C VAL A 99 4.42 6.37 3.23
N THR A 100 5.70 6.22 2.91
CA THR A 100 6.74 5.82 3.86
C THR A 100 7.05 6.90 4.89
N TYR A 101 7.09 8.18 4.49
CA TYR A 101 7.42 9.29 5.38
C TYR A 101 6.20 10.07 5.88
N TYR A 102 5.18 10.21 5.03
CA TYR A 102 3.98 11.03 5.24
C TYR A 102 2.72 10.22 4.89
N PRO A 103 2.28 9.27 5.73
CA PRO A 103 1.29 8.24 5.39
C PRO A 103 -0.14 8.78 5.35
N GLN A 104 -0.41 9.72 4.46
CA GLN A 104 -1.73 10.29 4.28
C GLN A 104 -2.59 9.35 3.44
N LYS A 105 -3.88 9.33 3.78
CA LYS A 105 -4.91 8.53 3.09
C LYS A 105 -4.84 8.64 1.57
N GLN A 106 -4.70 9.86 1.05
CA GLN A 106 -4.71 10.13 -0.40
C GLN A 106 -3.59 9.42 -1.18
N TYR A 107 -2.40 9.25 -0.58
CA TYR A 107 -1.29 8.59 -1.25
C TYR A 107 -1.50 7.07 -1.34
N TRP A 108 -2.09 6.48 -0.31
CA TRP A 108 -2.51 5.08 -0.34
C TRP A 108 -3.61 4.84 -1.36
N THR A 109 -4.62 5.71 -1.41
CA THR A 109 -5.69 5.63 -2.43
C THR A 109 -5.12 5.68 -3.84
N ASP A 110 -4.16 6.56 -4.11
CA ASP A 110 -3.50 6.65 -5.42
C ASP A 110 -2.69 5.39 -5.77
N LEU A 111 -1.84 4.90 -4.85
CA LEU A 111 -1.06 3.66 -5.08
C LEU A 111 -1.97 2.45 -5.34
N LEU A 112 -3.03 2.28 -4.54
CA LEU A 112 -3.98 1.17 -4.69
C LEU A 112 -4.79 1.28 -5.99
N GLY A 113 -5.20 2.48 -6.37
CA GLY A 113 -5.90 2.71 -7.64
C GLY A 113 -5.02 2.45 -8.85
N ARG A 114 -3.74 2.81 -8.80
CA ARG A 114 -2.77 2.53 -9.87
C ARG A 114 -2.45 1.05 -9.98
N LEU A 115 -2.30 0.38 -8.85
CA LEU A 115 -2.05 -1.05 -8.79
C LEU A 115 -3.15 -1.83 -9.52
N GLN A 116 -4.41 -1.53 -9.21
CA GLN A 116 -5.58 -2.19 -9.83
C GLN A 116 -5.72 -1.92 -11.34
N ARG A 117 -5.18 -0.80 -11.83
CA ARG A 117 -5.22 -0.45 -13.26
C ARG A 117 -4.09 -1.08 -14.08
N LYS A 118 -3.16 -1.80 -13.45
CA LYS A 118 -2.10 -2.50 -14.19
C LYS A 118 -2.74 -3.57 -15.10
N PRO A 119 -2.32 -3.71 -16.38
CA PRO A 119 -2.95 -4.65 -17.31
C PRO A 119 -2.93 -6.12 -16.88
N ASN A 120 -1.96 -6.50 -16.04
CA ASN A 120 -1.77 -7.84 -15.52
C ASN A 120 -2.30 -8.03 -14.10
N PHE A 121 -2.97 -7.03 -13.52
CA PHE A 121 -3.52 -7.14 -12.17
C PHE A 121 -4.66 -8.16 -12.16
N SER A 122 -4.56 -9.17 -11.30
CA SER A 122 -5.58 -10.21 -11.22
C SER A 122 -6.77 -9.78 -10.36
N ASP A 123 -7.99 -9.88 -10.90
CA ASP A 123 -9.23 -9.58 -10.19
C ASP A 123 -9.39 -10.34 -8.87
N ARG A 124 -8.78 -11.53 -8.75
CA ARG A 124 -8.80 -12.32 -7.50
C ARG A 124 -8.15 -11.60 -6.32
N LEU A 125 -7.27 -10.63 -6.57
CA LEU A 125 -6.59 -9.83 -5.57
C LEU A 125 -7.44 -8.64 -5.10
N ALA A 126 -8.70 -8.52 -5.53
CA ALA A 126 -9.61 -7.46 -5.10
C ALA A 126 -9.75 -7.42 -3.57
N LEU A 127 -10.01 -8.56 -2.92
CA LEU A 127 -10.11 -8.63 -1.46
C LEU A 127 -8.79 -8.25 -0.78
N ASP A 128 -7.65 -8.71 -1.30
CA ASP A 128 -6.32 -8.35 -0.79
C ASP A 128 -6.00 -6.85 -0.90
N THR A 129 -6.54 -6.21 -1.94
CA THR A 129 -6.43 -4.76 -2.12
C THR A 129 -7.29 -4.02 -1.11
N TYR A 130 -8.53 -4.48 -0.87
CA TYR A 130 -9.39 -3.93 0.17
C TYR A 130 -8.82 -4.13 1.58
N ARG A 131 -8.16 -5.26 1.86
CA ARG A 131 -7.44 -5.48 3.13
C ARG A 131 -6.42 -4.39 3.39
N LEU A 132 -5.61 -4.07 2.39
CA LEU A 132 -4.61 -3.01 2.51
C LEU A 132 -5.26 -1.62 2.59
N SER A 133 -6.31 -1.38 1.80
CA SER A 133 -7.10 -0.15 1.85
C SER A 133 -7.67 0.11 3.25
N LEU A 134 -8.21 -0.93 3.89
CA LEU A 134 -8.77 -0.85 5.24
C LEU A 134 -7.67 -0.65 6.30
N ALA A 135 -6.52 -1.31 6.14
CA ALA A 135 -5.39 -1.19 7.07
C ALA A 135 -4.73 0.21 7.04
N THR A 136 -4.75 0.86 5.87
CA THR A 136 -4.17 2.19 5.63
C THR A 136 -5.16 3.33 5.83
N GLY A 137 -6.44 3.03 6.06
CA GLY A 137 -7.52 4.03 6.15
C GLY A 137 -7.93 4.63 4.80
N ALA A 138 -7.44 4.08 3.69
CA ALA A 138 -7.81 4.47 2.33
C ALA A 138 -9.27 4.16 1.99
N THR A 139 -9.87 3.17 2.66
CA THR A 139 -11.30 2.86 2.53
C THR A 139 -12.14 4.03 3.04
N SER A 140 -13.02 4.58 2.19
CA SER A 140 -13.78 5.81 2.49
C SER A 140 -15.27 5.66 2.31
N ALA A 141 -15.67 5.04 1.21
CA ALA A 141 -17.06 5.05 0.79
C ALA A 141 -17.79 3.86 1.39
N ALA A 142 -19.09 4.04 1.65
CA ALA A 142 -19.97 2.93 2.05
C ALA A 142 -19.85 1.75 1.07
N ALA A 143 -19.79 2.04 -0.24
CA ALA A 143 -19.63 1.03 -1.28
C ALA A 143 -18.35 0.18 -1.10
N ASP A 144 -17.21 0.79 -0.75
CA ASP A 144 -15.94 0.06 -0.56
C ASP A 144 -16.04 -0.93 0.61
N TYR A 145 -16.67 -0.51 1.72
CA TYR A 145 -16.91 -1.39 2.88
C TYR A 145 -17.86 -2.53 2.51
N MET A 146 -18.95 -2.22 1.81
CA MET A 146 -19.94 -3.22 1.41
C MET A 146 -19.36 -4.26 0.45
N GLU A 147 -18.54 -3.83 -0.51
CA GLU A 147 -17.85 -4.72 -1.45
C GLU A 147 -16.84 -5.61 -0.73
N MET A 148 -15.98 -5.03 0.11
CA MET A 148 -15.02 -5.80 0.90
C MET A 148 -15.71 -6.88 1.74
N VAL A 149 -16.84 -6.54 2.38
CA VAL A 149 -17.58 -7.48 3.23
C VAL A 149 -18.17 -8.61 2.40
N GLN A 150 -18.73 -8.32 1.22
CA GLN A 150 -19.26 -9.36 0.33
C GLN A 150 -18.15 -10.28 -0.17
N LEU A 151 -17.01 -9.74 -0.57
CA LEU A 151 -15.84 -10.52 -0.99
C LEU A 151 -15.30 -11.40 0.15
N ALA A 152 -15.19 -10.85 1.36
CA ALA A 152 -14.74 -11.61 2.54
C ALA A 152 -15.72 -12.74 2.89
N VAL A 153 -17.04 -12.49 2.83
CA VAL A 153 -18.06 -13.52 3.04
C VAL A 153 -17.99 -14.62 1.97
N GLN A 154 -17.79 -14.26 0.70
CA GLN A 154 -17.62 -15.23 -0.40
C GLN A 154 -16.36 -16.07 -0.22
N ALA A 155 -15.28 -15.48 0.31
CA ALA A 155 -14.04 -16.15 0.63
C ALA A 155 -14.07 -16.94 1.96
N GLY A 156 -15.22 -17.00 2.65
CA GLY A 156 -15.34 -17.68 3.95
C GLY A 156 -14.63 -16.97 5.11
N SER A 157 -14.10 -15.76 4.90
CA SER A 157 -13.39 -14.95 5.90
C SER A 157 -14.39 -14.12 6.72
N LEU A 158 -15.22 -14.80 7.51
CA LEU A 158 -16.34 -14.18 8.25
C LEU A 158 -15.89 -13.24 9.38
N ASN A 159 -14.78 -13.55 10.07
CA ASN A 159 -14.23 -12.66 11.09
C ASN A 159 -13.72 -11.37 10.45
N GLU A 160 -13.07 -11.47 9.28
CA GLU A 160 -12.64 -10.31 8.51
C GLU A 160 -13.84 -9.47 8.03
N ALA A 161 -14.87 -10.11 7.51
CA ALA A 161 -16.11 -9.45 7.08
C ALA A 161 -16.75 -8.67 8.24
N GLN A 162 -16.80 -9.26 9.45
CA GLN A 162 -17.31 -8.57 10.63
C GLN A 162 -16.46 -7.35 10.98
N GLN A 163 -15.13 -7.47 10.99
CA GLN A 163 -14.24 -6.34 11.27
C GLN A 163 -14.40 -5.18 10.27
N ALA A 164 -14.55 -5.49 8.99
CA ALA A 164 -14.79 -4.49 7.95
C ALA A 164 -16.14 -3.78 8.16
N MET A 165 -17.22 -4.54 8.45
CA MET A 165 -18.52 -3.97 8.80
C MET A 165 -18.43 -3.05 10.02
N ASP A 166 -17.85 -3.53 11.12
CA ASP A 166 -17.77 -2.76 12.36
C ASP A 166 -16.97 -1.46 12.17
N LYS A 167 -15.88 -1.48 11.39
CA LYS A 167 -15.13 -0.27 11.02
C LYS A 167 -15.95 0.72 10.19
N GLY A 168 -16.74 0.24 9.23
CA GLY A 168 -17.60 1.11 8.41
C GLY A 168 -18.70 1.79 9.23
N PHE A 169 -19.28 1.08 10.20
CA PHE A 169 -20.22 1.66 11.16
C PHE A 169 -19.54 2.66 12.10
N ALA A 170 -18.38 2.31 12.64
CA ALA A 170 -17.61 3.20 13.53
C ALA A 170 -17.15 4.48 12.82
N ALA A 171 -16.86 4.41 11.52
CA ALA A 171 -16.53 5.57 10.70
C ALA A 171 -17.76 6.43 10.33
N GLY A 172 -18.97 6.02 10.70
CA GLY A 172 -20.21 6.75 10.39
C GLY A 172 -20.59 6.75 8.92
N VAL A 173 -19.97 5.90 8.09
CA VAL A 173 -20.27 5.78 6.66
C VAL A 173 -21.28 4.67 6.37
N LEU A 174 -21.37 3.67 7.24
CA LEU A 174 -22.44 2.66 7.25
C LEU A 174 -23.48 2.99 8.32
N GLY A 175 -24.69 2.42 8.17
CA GLY A 175 -25.80 2.64 9.11
C GLY A 175 -26.47 4.02 9.03
N VAL A 176 -26.15 4.83 8.03
CA VAL A 176 -26.73 6.16 7.79
C VAL A 176 -27.30 6.28 6.38
N GLY A 177 -28.18 7.27 6.18
CA GLY A 177 -28.77 7.58 4.88
C GLY A 177 -29.76 6.51 4.36
N PRO A 178 -30.15 6.59 3.08
CA PRO A 178 -31.17 5.71 2.49
C PRO A 178 -30.82 4.21 2.54
N GLU A 179 -29.53 3.88 2.51
CA GLU A 179 -29.04 2.49 2.52
C GLU A 179 -28.80 1.94 3.94
N ALA A 180 -29.12 2.68 5.01
CA ALA A 180 -28.86 2.28 6.40
C ALA A 180 -29.42 0.89 6.75
N GLU A 181 -30.68 0.62 6.38
CA GLU A 181 -31.32 -0.67 6.61
C GLU A 181 -30.68 -1.81 5.80
N ARG A 182 -30.16 -1.52 4.60
CA ARG A 182 -29.38 -2.50 3.82
C ARG A 182 -28.06 -2.82 4.52
N HIS A 183 -27.35 -1.81 5.02
CA HIS A 183 -26.11 -2.01 5.78
C HIS A 183 -26.35 -2.86 7.03
N LYS A 184 -27.43 -2.58 7.77
CA LYS A 184 -27.83 -3.34 8.96
C LYS A 184 -28.15 -4.81 8.63
N ARG A 185 -28.95 -5.06 7.60
CA ARG A 185 -29.25 -6.44 7.15
C ARG A 185 -27.99 -7.22 6.78
N LEU A 186 -27.01 -6.59 6.14
CA LEU A 186 -25.74 -7.26 5.84
C LEU A 186 -24.96 -7.58 7.13
N ARG A 187 -24.94 -6.67 8.11
CA ARG A 187 -24.29 -6.91 9.41
C ARG A 187 -24.91 -8.12 10.12
N ASP A 188 -26.24 -8.18 10.16
CA ASP A 188 -26.98 -9.27 10.79
C ASP A 188 -26.72 -10.60 10.07
N LEU A 189 -26.63 -10.59 8.73
CA LEU A 189 -26.27 -11.77 7.94
C LEU A 189 -24.86 -12.26 8.26
N VAL A 190 -23.87 -11.37 8.37
CA VAL A 190 -22.48 -11.73 8.74
C VAL A 190 -22.46 -12.33 10.13
N ALA A 191 -23.12 -11.70 11.10
CA ALA A 191 -23.19 -12.18 12.48
C ALA A 191 -23.84 -13.57 12.56
N LYS A 192 -24.94 -13.80 11.82
CA LYS A 192 -25.60 -15.10 11.73
C LYS A 192 -24.67 -16.17 11.15
N ARG A 193 -24.02 -15.89 10.02
CA ARG A 193 -23.08 -16.84 9.39
C ARG A 193 -21.90 -17.17 10.29
N LEU A 194 -21.38 -16.19 11.03
CA LEU A 194 -20.29 -16.42 11.97
C LEU A 194 -20.72 -17.34 13.12
N ALA A 195 -21.96 -17.19 13.62
CA ALA A 195 -22.52 -18.07 14.64
C ALA A 195 -22.71 -19.51 14.11
N GLU A 196 -23.23 -19.66 12.89
CA GLU A 196 -23.42 -20.98 12.24
C GLU A 196 -22.08 -21.68 11.94
N SER A 197 -21.07 -20.92 11.51
CA SER A 197 -19.70 -21.42 11.25
C SER A 197 -19.08 -22.11 12.45
N LYS A 198 -19.30 -21.60 13.67
CA LYS A 198 -18.77 -22.20 14.91
C LYS A 198 -19.24 -23.63 15.12
N ALA A 199 -20.47 -23.97 14.73
CA ALA A 199 -21.01 -25.31 14.88
C ALA A 199 -20.35 -26.33 13.94
N GLY A 200 -19.94 -25.90 12.73
CA GLY A 200 -19.31 -26.74 11.72
C GLY A 200 -17.77 -26.73 11.73
N GLN A 201 -17.15 -25.88 12.57
CA GLN A 201 -15.71 -25.61 12.50
C GLN A 201 -14.83 -26.86 12.64
N ALA A 202 -15.18 -27.76 13.57
CA ALA A 202 -14.40 -28.97 13.79
C ALA A 202 -14.42 -29.90 12.57
N GLN A 203 -15.59 -30.05 11.93
CA GLN A 203 -15.75 -30.85 10.73
C GLN A 203 -15.00 -30.22 9.55
N ALA A 204 -15.17 -28.91 9.33
CA ALA A 204 -14.48 -28.19 8.26
C ALA A 204 -12.95 -28.29 8.41
N LEU A 205 -12.42 -28.19 9.63
CA LEU A 205 -11.00 -28.35 9.89
C LEU A 205 -10.51 -29.78 9.62
N SER A 206 -11.31 -30.79 9.98
CA SER A 206 -11.00 -32.20 9.70
C SER A 206 -10.92 -32.45 8.19
N GLU A 207 -11.90 -31.97 7.44
CA GLU A 207 -11.96 -32.08 5.97
C GLU A 207 -10.78 -31.35 5.31
N ALA A 208 -10.47 -30.13 5.74
CA ALA A 208 -9.33 -29.36 5.23
C ALA A 208 -7.98 -30.08 5.48
N LYS A 209 -7.83 -30.71 6.64
CA LYS A 209 -6.65 -31.54 6.95
C LYS A 209 -6.56 -32.78 6.06
N ALA A 210 -7.69 -33.40 5.74
CA ALA A 210 -7.77 -34.60 4.89
C ALA A 210 -7.68 -34.32 3.38
N ALA A 211 -7.91 -33.08 2.93
CA ALA A 211 -7.86 -32.69 1.52
C ALA A 211 -6.48 -33.00 0.88
N LYS A 212 -6.33 -32.85 -0.45
CA LYS A 212 -5.02 -33.03 -1.10
C LYS A 212 -4.22 -31.74 -1.18
N ASP A 213 -4.89 -30.61 -1.35
CA ASP A 213 -4.29 -29.28 -1.30
C ASP A 213 -4.50 -28.61 0.06
N GLY A 214 -3.72 -27.57 0.33
CA GLY A 214 -3.78 -26.79 1.56
C GLY A 214 -4.60 -25.51 1.48
N GLY A 215 -5.40 -25.30 0.43
CA GLY A 215 -6.16 -24.06 0.23
C GLY A 215 -7.12 -23.76 1.36
N GLU A 216 -7.90 -24.76 1.78
CA GLU A 216 -8.86 -24.60 2.90
C GLU A 216 -8.16 -24.36 4.24
N LEU A 217 -7.00 -24.98 4.48
CA LEU A 217 -6.21 -24.72 5.69
C LEU A 217 -5.71 -23.27 5.75
N LEU A 218 -5.36 -22.71 4.59
CA LEU A 218 -4.98 -21.30 4.47
C LEU A 218 -6.16 -20.36 4.76
N ALA A 219 -7.33 -20.63 4.18
CA ALA A 219 -8.52 -19.83 4.39
C ALA A 219 -8.98 -19.86 5.85
N ILE A 220 -9.10 -21.06 6.45
CA ILE A 220 -9.46 -21.24 7.86
C ILE A 220 -8.43 -20.57 8.77
N GLY A 221 -7.14 -20.76 8.49
CA GLY A 221 -6.07 -20.18 9.30
C GLY A 221 -6.06 -18.65 9.26
N MET A 222 -6.28 -18.05 8.09
CA MET A 222 -6.37 -16.60 7.95
C MET A 222 -7.58 -16.04 8.69
N ASP A 223 -8.76 -16.66 8.55
CA ASP A 223 -9.97 -16.24 9.27
C ASP A 223 -9.81 -16.37 10.80
N GLN A 224 -9.15 -17.43 11.28
CA GLN A 224 -8.80 -17.58 12.69
C GLN A 224 -7.90 -16.45 13.21
N VAL A 225 -6.91 -16.01 12.41
CA VAL A 225 -6.05 -14.87 12.77
C VAL A 225 -6.88 -13.59 12.90
N TYR A 226 -7.78 -13.31 11.95
CA TYR A 226 -8.72 -12.18 12.09
C TYR A 226 -9.69 -12.36 13.26
N GLY A 227 -10.04 -13.59 13.63
CA GLY A 227 -10.83 -13.92 14.82
C GLY A 227 -10.06 -13.84 16.15
N GLY A 228 -8.79 -13.42 16.14
CA GLY A 228 -7.94 -13.29 17.33
C GLY A 228 -7.21 -14.57 17.75
N GLN A 229 -7.37 -15.68 17.03
CA GLN A 229 -6.70 -16.95 17.29
C GLN A 229 -5.35 -17.03 16.55
N ALA A 230 -4.51 -16.01 16.73
CA ALA A 230 -3.32 -15.78 15.91
C ALA A 230 -2.38 -16.99 15.80
N LYS A 231 -2.01 -17.61 16.93
CA LYS A 231 -1.09 -18.75 16.94
C LYS A 231 -1.65 -19.95 16.16
N ALA A 232 -2.87 -20.37 16.50
CA ALA A 232 -3.51 -21.52 15.85
C ALA A 232 -3.72 -21.27 14.35
N GLY A 233 -4.17 -20.08 13.98
CA GLY A 233 -4.39 -19.72 12.58
C GLY A 233 -3.10 -19.72 11.76
N LEU A 234 -2.02 -19.12 12.29
CA LEU A 234 -0.71 -19.15 11.61
C LEU A 234 -0.15 -20.57 11.44
N GLU A 235 -0.33 -21.45 12.43
CA GLU A 235 0.07 -22.86 12.33
C GLU A 235 -0.71 -23.59 11.23
N LEU A 236 -2.01 -23.31 11.08
CA LEU A 236 -2.82 -23.88 9.99
C LEU A 236 -2.39 -23.38 8.62
N MET A 237 -2.10 -22.08 8.49
CA MET A 237 -1.62 -21.50 7.23
C MET A 237 -0.29 -22.11 6.80
N GLN A 238 0.64 -22.31 7.73
CA GLN A 238 1.92 -22.97 7.47
C GLN A 238 1.73 -24.42 7.02
N GLN A 239 0.82 -25.17 7.68
CA GLN A 239 0.46 -26.52 7.26
C GLN A 239 -0.13 -26.53 5.83
N GLY A 240 -1.00 -25.57 5.51
CA GLY A 240 -1.58 -25.43 4.17
C GLY A 240 -0.52 -25.18 3.11
N ILE A 241 0.45 -24.29 3.37
CA ILE A 241 1.58 -24.06 2.45
C ILE A 241 2.45 -25.30 2.29
N ALA A 242 2.76 -26.01 3.38
CA ALA A 242 3.59 -27.22 3.34
C ALA A 242 2.94 -28.36 2.53
N LYS A 243 1.60 -28.43 2.57
CA LYS A 243 0.80 -29.39 1.79
C LYS A 243 0.72 -29.05 0.30
N GLY A 244 1.06 -27.81 -0.07
CA GLY A 244 1.01 -27.31 -1.43
C GLY A 244 -0.32 -26.65 -1.78
N THR A 245 -0.24 -25.69 -2.69
CA THR A 245 -1.38 -24.92 -3.20
C THR A 245 -1.17 -24.64 -4.68
N LYS A 246 -2.27 -24.46 -5.41
CA LYS A 246 -2.25 -24.05 -6.81
C LYS A 246 -1.66 -22.64 -7.00
N ARG A 247 -1.62 -21.83 -5.94
CA ARG A 247 -1.15 -20.44 -5.95
C ARG A 247 -0.21 -20.16 -4.77
N PRO A 248 1.08 -20.54 -4.88
CA PRO A 248 2.02 -20.42 -3.78
C PRO A 248 2.30 -18.96 -3.38
N ASP A 249 2.30 -18.02 -4.34
CA ASP A 249 2.53 -16.61 -4.04
C ASP A 249 1.35 -15.95 -3.31
N ASP A 250 0.11 -16.27 -3.71
CA ASP A 250 -1.10 -15.84 -2.98
C ASP A 250 -1.06 -16.35 -1.52
N ALA A 251 -0.69 -17.62 -1.33
CA ALA A 251 -0.59 -18.21 0.00
C ALA A 251 0.50 -17.54 0.87
N LYS A 252 1.66 -17.22 0.28
CA LYS A 252 2.71 -16.45 0.98
C LYS A 252 2.26 -15.03 1.31
N LEU A 253 1.55 -14.37 0.38
CA LEU A 253 0.98 -13.04 0.61
C LEU A 253 0.01 -13.07 1.80
N HIS A 254 -0.94 -14.02 1.81
CA HIS A 254 -1.90 -14.18 2.89
C HIS A 254 -1.22 -14.51 4.22
N LEU A 255 -0.22 -15.40 4.23
CA LEU A 255 0.55 -15.70 5.43
C LEU A 255 1.26 -14.46 5.98
N ALA A 256 1.89 -13.66 5.11
CA ALA A 256 2.58 -12.45 5.54
C ALA A 256 1.61 -11.38 6.10
N ILE A 257 0.42 -11.25 5.51
CA ILE A 257 -0.66 -10.40 6.04
C ILE A 257 -1.12 -10.91 7.40
N ALA A 258 -1.36 -12.21 7.53
CA ALA A 258 -1.79 -12.82 8.79
C ALA A 258 -0.72 -12.65 9.90
N GLN A 259 0.57 -12.83 9.57
CA GLN A 259 1.67 -12.57 10.50
C GLN A 259 1.68 -11.11 10.97
N LEU A 260 1.41 -10.16 10.06
CA LEU A 260 1.31 -8.75 10.41
C LEU A 260 0.12 -8.46 11.32
N VAL A 261 -1.05 -9.05 11.05
CA VAL A 261 -2.25 -8.93 11.87
C VAL A 261 -2.01 -9.53 13.26
N ALA A 262 -1.26 -10.62 13.35
CA ALA A 262 -0.84 -11.26 14.59
C ALA A 262 0.25 -10.49 15.37
N GLY A 263 0.81 -9.41 14.81
CA GLY A 263 1.89 -8.62 15.42
C GLY A 263 3.30 -9.20 15.23
N ASP A 264 3.48 -10.22 14.40
CA ASP A 264 4.80 -10.81 14.10
C ASP A 264 5.47 -10.04 12.93
N HIS A 265 5.86 -8.79 13.19
CA HIS A 265 6.40 -7.87 12.20
C HIS A 265 7.65 -8.39 11.48
N ALA A 266 8.55 -9.05 12.24
CA ALA A 266 9.80 -9.57 11.69
C ALA A 266 9.54 -10.73 10.70
N LYS A 267 8.70 -11.71 11.07
CA LYS A 267 8.35 -12.80 10.15
C LYS A 267 7.54 -12.31 8.97
N SER A 268 6.58 -11.40 9.20
CA SER A 268 5.80 -10.78 8.14
C SER A 268 6.70 -10.13 7.07
N ALA A 269 7.66 -9.32 7.50
CA ALA A 269 8.62 -8.70 6.59
C ALA A 269 9.48 -9.74 5.83
N ALA A 270 9.89 -10.82 6.49
CA ALA A 270 10.62 -11.90 5.83
C ALA A 270 9.75 -12.59 4.76
N THR A 271 8.51 -12.96 5.09
CA THR A 271 7.60 -13.63 4.16
C THR A 271 7.19 -12.75 3.00
N PHE A 272 6.91 -11.45 3.18
CA PHE A 272 6.61 -10.54 2.07
C PHE A 272 7.71 -10.51 0.99
N ARG A 273 8.99 -10.62 1.38
CA ARG A 273 10.11 -10.65 0.42
C ARG A 273 10.15 -11.92 -0.44
N THR A 274 9.43 -12.97 -0.03
CA THR A 274 9.38 -14.26 -0.75
C THR A 274 8.26 -14.36 -1.78
N VAL A 275 7.39 -13.34 -1.84
CA VAL A 275 6.27 -13.26 -2.78
C VAL A 275 6.79 -12.73 -4.12
N GLN A 276 6.62 -13.51 -5.18
CA GLN A 276 7.23 -13.25 -6.50
C GLN A 276 6.20 -13.24 -7.66
N GLY A 277 4.91 -13.34 -7.36
CA GLY A 277 3.84 -13.37 -8.37
C GLY A 277 3.82 -12.12 -9.26
N ASN A 278 3.66 -12.32 -10.57
CA ASN A 278 3.76 -11.28 -11.61
C ASN A 278 2.41 -10.69 -12.05
N ASP A 279 1.35 -10.94 -11.29
CA ASP A 279 -0.04 -10.60 -11.59
C ASP A 279 -0.64 -9.63 -10.56
N GLY A 280 0.23 -8.82 -9.94
CA GLY A 280 -0.10 -7.89 -8.86
C GLY A 280 0.21 -8.43 -7.47
N THR A 281 0.44 -9.74 -7.31
CA THR A 281 0.69 -10.36 -6.00
C THR A 281 1.98 -9.83 -5.34
N ALA A 282 3.10 -9.74 -6.09
CA ALA A 282 4.34 -9.16 -5.58
C ALA A 282 4.23 -7.64 -5.32
N ASP A 283 3.46 -6.93 -6.14
CA ASP A 283 3.21 -5.50 -5.93
C ASP A 283 2.44 -5.25 -4.63
N LEU A 284 1.38 -6.03 -4.37
CA LEU A 284 0.63 -5.97 -3.11
C LEU A 284 1.52 -6.31 -1.91
N ALA A 285 2.34 -7.37 -2.01
CA ALA A 285 3.29 -7.73 -0.95
C ALA A 285 4.25 -6.58 -0.64
N ARG A 286 4.73 -5.88 -1.67
CA ARG A 286 5.61 -4.72 -1.51
C ARG A 286 4.90 -3.55 -0.83
N LEU A 287 3.67 -3.23 -1.19
CA LEU A 287 2.89 -2.17 -0.54
C LEU A 287 2.55 -2.51 0.92
N TRP A 288 2.20 -3.77 1.20
CA TRP A 288 2.04 -4.26 2.57
C TRP A 288 3.33 -4.16 3.38
N ALA A 289 4.48 -4.48 2.79
CA ALA A 289 5.77 -4.34 3.45
C ALA A 289 6.10 -2.86 3.77
N LEU A 290 5.68 -1.91 2.93
CA LEU A 290 5.80 -0.47 3.24
C LEU A 290 4.91 -0.08 4.43
N TYR A 291 3.67 -0.56 4.46
CA TYR A 291 2.77 -0.35 5.58
C TYR A 291 3.31 -0.97 6.88
N ALA A 292 3.86 -2.18 6.82
CA ALA A 292 4.37 -2.91 7.98
C ALA A 292 5.55 -2.20 8.68
N ARG A 293 6.40 -1.49 7.94
CA ARG A 293 7.56 -0.74 8.50
C ARG A 293 7.18 0.40 9.45
N LYS A 294 5.90 0.79 9.47
CA LYS A 294 5.36 1.86 10.33
C LYS A 294 4.93 1.38 11.71
N LYS A 295 4.73 0.07 11.88
CA LYS A 295 4.29 -0.54 13.14
C LYS A 295 5.49 -1.06 13.90
#